data_AF-A0A1G1HJC8-F1
#
_entry.id   AF-A0A1G1HJC8-F1
#
_cell.length_a   1.000
_cell.length_b   1.000
_cell.length_c   1.000
_cell.angle_alpha   90.00
_cell.angle_beta   90.00
_cell.angle_gamma   90.00
#
_symmetry.space_group_name_H-M   'P 1'
#
loop_
_entity.id
_entity.type
_entity.pdbx_description
1 polymer ?
#
loop_
_entity_poly.entity_id
_entity_poly.type
_entity_poly.pdbx_seq_one_letter_code
_entity_poly.pdbx_strand_id
1 'polypeptide(L)' 'MSKKIYIGEVVSNTMNKTVVVAVKRLFQHPKYKKTVKRVTKFKVHDEDNRCRVGDMVKILEVKPLSKE' A
#
# COMPACT_ATOMS: atom_id res chain seq x y z
N MET A 1 0.76 -12.11 17.55
CA MET A 1 0.77 -12.32 16.08
C MET A 1 1.65 -11.25 15.45
N SER A 2 2.48 -11.61 14.47
CA SER A 2 3.29 -10.64 13.73
C SER A 2 2.40 -9.87 12.75
N LYS A 3 2.41 -8.53 12.79
CA LYS A 3 1.67 -7.68 11.85
C LYS A 3 2.38 -7.70 10.50
N LYS A 4 1.65 -7.85 9.40
CA LYS A 4 2.25 -7.70 8.07
C LYS A 4 2.60 -6.24 7.83
N ILE A 5 3.78 -6.04 7.27
CA ILE A 5 4.30 -4.73 6.92
C ILE A 5 4.59 -4.72 5.43
N TYR A 6 4.14 -3.69 4.75
CA TYR A 6 4.49 -3.44 3.35
C TYR A 6 5.21 -2.10 3.22
N ILE A 7 6.01 -1.98 2.17
CA ILE A 7 6.67 -0.74 1.78
C ILE A 7 6.10 -0.36 0.41
N GLY A 8 5.70 0.89 0.26
CA GLY A 8 5.07 1.38 -0.95
C GLY A 8 5.26 2.87 -1.14
N GLU A 9 4.82 3.34 -2.30
CA GLU A 9 4.94 4.73 -2.72
C GLU A 9 3.57 5.39 -2.69
N VAL A 10 3.47 6.62 -2.19
CA VAL A 10 2.22 7.38 -2.17
C VAL A 10 1.90 7.88 -3.56
N VAL A 11 0.77 7.46 -4.12
CA VAL A 11 0.32 7.84 -5.47
C VAL A 11 -0.67 8.99 -5.45
N SER A 12 -1.50 9.09 -4.41
CA SER A 12 -2.52 10.14 -4.28
C SER A 12 -2.80 10.49 -2.83
N ASN A 13 -2.98 11.79 -2.59
CA ASN A 13 -3.42 12.38 -1.33
C ASN A 13 -4.68 13.26 -1.55
N THR A 14 -5.61 12.81 -2.39
CA THR A 14 -6.82 13.59 -2.72
C THR A 14 -7.92 13.43 -1.66
N MET A 15 -7.84 12.41 -0.80
CA MET A 15 -8.85 12.11 0.21
C MET A 15 -8.48 12.71 1.57
N ASN A 16 -9.48 13.05 2.39
CA ASN A 16 -9.23 13.55 3.74
C ASN A 16 -8.83 12.40 4.68
N LYS A 17 -7.72 12.56 5.41
CA LYS A 17 -7.15 11.58 6.35
C LYS A 17 -6.84 10.20 5.74
N THR A 18 -6.74 10.12 4.43
CA THR A 18 -6.54 8.85 3.71
C THR A 18 -5.63 9.07 2.51
N VAL A 19 -4.59 8.25 2.40
CA VAL A 19 -3.67 8.27 1.27
C VAL A 19 -3.72 6.96 0.50
N VAL A 20 -3.51 7.03 -0.81
CA VAL A 20 -3.44 5.85 -1.68
C VAL A 20 -1.98 5.46 -1.88
N VAL A 21 -1.59 4.30 -1.36
CA VAL A 21 -0.23 3.77 -1.44
C VAL A 21 -0.18 2.62 -2.44
N ALA A 22 0.74 2.67 -3.40
CA ALA A 22 1.01 1.58 -4.32
C ALA A 22 2.14 0.69 -3.80
N VAL A 23 1.82 -0.58 -3.52
CA VAL A 23 2.79 -1.60 -3.15
C VAL A 23 3.09 -2.46 -4.37
N LYS A 24 4.37 -2.51 -4.73
CA LYS A 24 4.89 -3.32 -5.84
C LYS A 24 5.43 -4.64 -5.25
N ARG A 25 4.91 -5.78 -5.71
CA ARG A 25 5.40 -7.11 -5.34
C ARG A 25 5.80 -7.90 -6.57
N LEU A 26 6.90 -8.62 -6.47
CA LEU A 26 7.31 -9.61 -7.46
C LEU A 26 6.68 -10.94 -7.09
N PHE A 27 6.00 -11.58 -8.03
CA PHE A 27 5.51 -12.94 -7.84
C PHE A 27 5.83 -13.75 -9.09
N GLN A 28 6.04 -15.04 -8.90
CA GLN A 28 6.25 -15.95 -10.00
C GLN A 28 4.88 -16.40 -10.54
N HIS A 29 4.67 -16.27 -11.84
CA HIS A 29 3.44 -16.76 -12.46
C HIS A 29 3.36 -18.28 -12.27
N PRO A 30 2.26 -18.83 -11.72
CA PRO A 30 2.20 -20.24 -11.29
C PRO A 30 2.46 -21.24 -12.42
N LYS A 31 1.89 -21.00 -13.61
CA LYS A 31 2.08 -21.86 -14.80
C LYS A 31 3.44 -21.65 -15.49
N TYR A 32 3.72 -20.41 -15.91
CA TYR A 32 4.87 -20.10 -16.77
C TYR A 32 6.18 -19.85 -16.02
N LYS A 33 6.18 -19.85 -14.70
CA LYS A 33 7.37 -19.60 -13.86
C LYS A 33 8.11 -18.27 -14.13
N LYS A 34 7.53 -17.37 -14.92
CA LYS A 34 8.04 -16.02 -15.20
C LYS A 34 7.81 -15.10 -14.01
N THR A 35 8.81 -14.31 -13.64
CA THR A 35 8.68 -13.27 -12.60
C THR A 35 7.87 -12.10 -13.14
N VAL A 36 6.73 -11.81 -12.51
CA VAL A 36 5.82 -10.73 -12.88
C VAL A 36 5.70 -9.72 -11.74
N LYS A 37 5.61 -8.44 -12.09
CA LYS A 37 5.36 -7.34 -11.14
C LYS A 37 3.84 -7.20 -10.95
N ARG A 38 3.36 -7.33 -9.71
CA ARG A 38 1.97 -7.01 -9.33
C ARG A 38 1.96 -5.75 -8.49
N VAL A 39 1.20 -4.75 -8.93
CA VAL A 39 0.97 -3.51 -8.18
C VAL A 39 -0.39 -3.62 -7.50
N THR A 40 -0.44 -3.37 -6.20
CA THR A 40 -1.70 -3.33 -5.43
C THR A 40 -1.76 -1.98 -4.74
N LYS A 41 -2.88 -1.27 -4.91
CA LYS A 41 -3.14 0.02 -4.26
C LYS A 41 -3.87 -0.24 -2.94
N PHE A 42 -3.41 0.38 -1.87
CA PHE A 42 -4.02 0.33 -0.55
C PHE A 42 -4.47 1.74 -0.16
N LYS A 43 -5.67 1.85 0.41
CA LYS A 43 -6.11 3.05 1.12
C LYS A 43 -5.58 2.96 2.54
N VAL A 44 -4.83 3.97 2.96
CA VAL A 44 -4.14 3.98 4.23
C VAL A 44 -4.61 5.18 5.02
N HIS A 45 -4.95 4.97 6.28
CA HIS A 45 -5.35 6.04 7.16
C HIS A 45 -4.14 6.82 7.66
N ASP A 46 -4.17 8.14 7.48
CA ASP A 46 -3.18 9.09 8.00
C ASP A 46 -3.95 10.23 8.67
N GLU A 47 -3.92 10.31 10.00
CA GLU A 47 -4.69 11.33 10.74
C GLU A 47 -4.11 12.75 10.56
N ASP A 48 -2.79 12.85 10.39
CA ASP A 48 -2.07 14.12 10.36
C ASP A 48 -1.84 14.63 8.92
N ASN A 49 -2.28 13.88 7.89
CA ASN A 49 -2.05 14.16 6.46
C ASN A 49 -0.58 14.54 6.15
N ARG A 50 0.39 13.92 6.84
CA ARG A 50 1.80 14.27 6.71
C ARG A 50 2.40 13.70 5.43
N CYS A 51 1.83 12.63 4.88
CA CYS A 51 2.35 11.96 3.71
C CYS A 51 2.08 12.77 2.42
N ARG A 52 3.12 12.99 1.62
CA ARG A 52 3.01 13.64 0.30
C ARG A 52 3.09 12.62 -0.83
N VAL A 53 2.64 13.02 -2.01
CA VAL A 53 2.73 12.20 -3.23
C VAL A 53 4.21 12.01 -3.59
N GLY A 54 4.62 10.77 -3.84
CA GLY A 54 6.00 10.39 -4.15
C GLY A 54 6.81 9.89 -2.95
N ASP A 55 6.30 10.00 -1.72
CA ASP A 55 7.01 9.52 -0.53
C ASP A 55 7.01 7.98 -0.47
N MET A 56 8.13 7.41 -0.02
CA MET A 56 8.21 6.00 0.36
C MET A 56 7.75 5.81 1.80
N VAL A 57 6.65 5.08 1.97
CA VAL A 57 6.00 4.87 3.27
C VAL A 57 5.95 3.39 3.63
N LYS A 58 6.04 3.12 4.93
CA LYS A 58 5.88 1.79 5.52
C LYS A 58 4.48 1.68 6.10
N ILE A 59 3.69 0.76 5.57
CA ILE A 59 2.30 0.54 5.97
C ILE A 59 2.18 -0.75 6.77
N LEU A 60 1.33 -0.74 7.78
CA LEU A 60 1.13 -1.87 8.69
C LEU A 60 -0.33 -2.31 8.68
N GLU A 61 -0.55 -3.62 8.80
CA GLU A 61 -1.89 -4.19 8.91
C GLU A 61 -2.54 -3.78 10.24
N VAL A 62 -3.71 -3.16 10.15
CA VAL A 62 -4.53 -2.69 11.28
C VAL A 62 -5.93 -3.31 11.21
N LYS A 63 -6.71 -3.15 12.28
CA LYS A 63 -8.15 -3.45 12.25
C LYS A 63 -8.81 -2.68 11.09
N PRO A 64 -9.85 -3.23 10.45
CA PRO A 64 -10.57 -2.52 9.40
C PRO A 64 -11.13 -1.21 9.96
N LEU A 65 -10.72 -0.09 9.37
CA LEU A 65 -11.21 1.25 9.72
C LEU A 65 -12.37 1.68 8.81
N SER A 66 -12.42 1.13 7.60
CA SER A 66 -13.43 1.45 6.60
C SER A 66 -13.84 0.17 5.85
N LYS A 67 -14.90 0.30 5.05
CA LYS A 67 -15.43 -0.76 4.18
C LYS A 67 -14.58 -0.97 2.92
N GLU A 68 -13.73 0.00 2.58
CA GLU A 68 -12.87 0.02 1.38
C GLU A 68 -11.37 0.14 1.71
#